data_AF-A0A382ZVG5-F1
#
_entry.id   AF-A0A382ZVG5-F1
#
_cell.length_a   1.000
_cell.length_b   1.000
_cell.length_c   1.000
_cell.angle_alpha   90.00
_cell.angle_beta   90.00
_cell.angle_gamma   90.00
#
_symmetry.space_group_name_H-M   'P 1'
#
loop_
_entity.id
_entity.type
_entity.pdbx_description
1 polymer ?
#
loop_
_entity_poly.entity_id
_entity_poly.type
_entity_poly.pdbx_seq_one_letter_code
_entity_poly.pdbx_strand_id
1 'polypeptide(L)'
;VSSYGSAHGVMDIFGQGIEKHLRRTFWLVPLAALVAFGSVSGQVVAFQPVTDEVLQNPSDADWLQWRRTYDGWGYSPLDQITADNVDELRLVWSRALNPGTVELIPLVHAGVMYIPHPGGVLEAVDATTGDLIWRYRKFPPEDGFRSNATITRNIAIYEDKIFYTPPADGFLVALDARDGSVVWETQIVDPERDRATHPSGPIVVKGKVLTGRSCQPGGALI
;
A
#
# COMPACT_ATOMS: atom_id res chain seq x y z
N VAL A 1 40.25 -58.33 -50.89
CA VAL A 1 40.24 -57.55 -52.15
C VAL A 1 40.16 -56.09 -51.72
N SER A 2 41.32 -55.45 -51.50
CA SER A 2 42.01 -54.61 -52.50
C SER A 2 41.20 -53.33 -52.74
N SER A 3 41.71 -52.10 -52.56
CA SER A 3 43.09 -51.63 -52.45
C SER A 3 43.11 -50.11 -52.28
N TYR A 4 44.11 -49.61 -51.52
CA TYR A 4 45.06 -48.51 -51.78
C TYR A 4 44.56 -47.19 -52.43
N GLY A 5 45.07 -46.00 -52.11
CA GLY A 5 46.26 -45.53 -51.37
C GLY A 5 46.18 -44.00 -51.29
N SER A 6 46.63 -43.32 -50.23
CA SER A 6 48.02 -42.98 -49.87
C SER A 6 48.77 -42.12 -50.91
N ALA A 7 49.05 -40.86 -50.55
CA ALA A 7 50.29 -40.12 -50.82
C ALA A 7 50.29 -38.88 -49.89
N HIS A 8 51.03 -38.81 -48.78
CA HIS A 8 52.48 -38.64 -48.58
C HIS A 8 53.09 -37.33 -49.10
N GLY A 9 53.48 -36.49 -48.13
CA GLY A 9 54.84 -35.97 -48.01
C GLY A 9 54.94 -34.64 -47.25
N VAL A 10 55.99 -34.29 -46.49
CA VAL A 10 57.23 -34.91 -46.00
C VAL A 10 57.91 -33.82 -45.10
N MET A 11 58.56 -34.21 -43.99
CA MET A 11 59.66 -33.51 -43.24
C MET A 11 59.38 -32.17 -42.52
N ASP A 12 60.07 -31.74 -41.46
CA ASP A 12 61.03 -32.32 -40.50
C ASP A 12 61.12 -31.34 -39.31
N ILE A 13 61.43 -31.89 -38.13
CA ILE A 13 62.38 -31.42 -37.10
C ILE A 13 62.64 -29.91 -36.96
N PHE A 14 62.41 -29.35 -35.76
CA PHE A 14 63.43 -28.71 -34.90
C PHE A 14 62.76 -28.06 -33.68
N GLY A 15 63.33 -28.29 -32.50
CA GLY A 15 62.90 -27.65 -31.27
C GLY A 15 63.31 -26.18 -31.22
N GLN A 16 62.56 -25.38 -30.47
CA GLN A 16 63.07 -24.24 -29.72
C GLN A 16 62.00 -23.82 -28.71
N GLY A 17 62.42 -23.65 -27.46
CA GLY A 17 61.56 -23.21 -26.38
C GLY A 17 61.03 -21.80 -26.64
N ILE A 18 59.78 -21.55 -26.25
CA ILE A 18 59.26 -20.20 -26.10
C ILE A 18 58.50 -20.15 -24.79
N GLU A 19 58.85 -19.11 -24.05
CA GLU A 19 58.49 -18.80 -22.68
C GLU A 19 56.98 -18.66 -22.45
N LYS A 20 56.60 -18.90 -21.20
CA LYS A 20 55.28 -18.65 -20.64
C LYS A 20 54.86 -17.19 -20.86
N HIS A 21 53.89 -16.97 -21.74
CA HIS A 21 53.02 -15.80 -21.65
C HIS A 21 51.69 -16.20 -21.02
N LEU A 22 51.57 -15.94 -19.72
CA LEU A 22 50.30 -15.90 -19.00
C LEU A 22 49.42 -14.80 -19.63
N ARG A 23 48.51 -15.18 -20.53
CA ARG A 23 47.35 -14.37 -20.84
C ARG A 23 46.31 -14.60 -19.75
N ARG A 24 46.25 -13.67 -18.78
CA ARG A 24 45.13 -13.57 -17.83
C ARG A 24 43.87 -13.18 -18.61
N THR A 25 43.08 -14.16 -19.00
CA THR A 25 41.72 -13.92 -19.51
C THR A 25 40.83 -13.57 -18.31
N PHE A 26 40.59 -12.27 -18.10
CA PHE A 26 39.59 -11.79 -17.14
C PHE A 26 38.20 -12.09 -17.71
N TRP A 27 37.49 -13.04 -17.12
CA TRP A 27 36.06 -13.18 -17.30
C TRP A 27 35.37 -12.02 -16.56
N LEU A 28 34.85 -11.05 -17.29
CA LEU A 28 33.93 -10.06 -16.74
C LEU A 28 32.59 -10.77 -16.49
N VAL A 29 32.32 -11.11 -15.23
CA VAL A 29 30.96 -11.44 -14.78
C VAL A 29 30.17 -10.13 -14.78
N PRO A 30 29.05 -10.00 -15.52
CA PRO A 30 28.24 -8.81 -15.41
C PRO A 30 27.63 -8.81 -14.02
N LEU A 31 27.98 -7.79 -13.22
CA LEU A 31 27.33 -7.52 -11.95
C LEU A 31 25.89 -7.10 -12.26
N ALA A 32 24.97 -8.06 -12.21
CA ALA A 32 23.55 -7.75 -12.20
C ALA A 32 23.27 -6.91 -10.94
N ALA A 33 23.07 -5.61 -11.12
CA ALA A 33 22.59 -4.76 -10.05
C ALA A 33 21.18 -5.24 -9.70
N LEU A 34 21.06 -5.97 -8.59
CA LEU A 34 19.78 -6.20 -7.94
C LEU A 34 19.23 -4.82 -7.55
N VAL A 35 18.25 -4.33 -8.30
CA VAL A 35 17.42 -3.23 -7.82
C VAL A 35 16.57 -3.83 -6.70
N ALA A 36 17.04 -3.72 -5.47
CA ALA A 36 16.22 -3.97 -4.31
C ALA A 36 15.10 -2.92 -4.32
N PHE A 37 13.88 -3.34 -4.61
CA PHE A 37 12.69 -2.56 -4.29
C PHE A 37 12.60 -2.49 -2.76
N GLY A 38 13.27 -1.50 -2.18
CA GLY A 38 13.16 -1.23 -0.75
C GLY A 38 11.73 -0.81 -0.43
N SER A 39 11.08 -1.53 0.46
CA SER A 39 9.89 -1.01 1.15
C SER A 39 10.33 0.25 1.90
N VAL A 40 9.75 1.40 1.56
CA VAL A 40 9.82 2.57 2.43
C VAL A 40 9.07 2.17 3.70
N SER A 41 9.82 1.83 4.75
CA SER A 41 9.29 1.44 6.06
C SER A 41 9.56 2.59 7.03
N GLY A 42 8.88 3.71 6.84
CA GLY A 42 8.79 4.75 7.87
C GLY A 42 7.89 4.27 9.00
N GLN A 43 8.16 4.73 10.22
CA GLN A 43 7.32 4.44 11.38
C GLN A 43 6.81 5.75 11.97
N VAL A 44 5.55 5.78 12.39
CA VAL A 44 5.00 6.88 13.19
C VAL A 44 5.67 6.84 14.57
N VAL A 45 6.45 7.87 14.89
CA VAL A 45 7.12 8.02 16.18
C VAL A 45 6.16 8.63 17.20
N ALA A 46 6.19 8.15 18.45
CA ALA A 46 5.39 8.65 19.57
C ALA A 46 3.85 8.62 19.35
N PHE A 47 3.37 7.56 18.70
CA PHE A 47 1.95 7.34 18.44
C PHE A 47 1.09 7.36 19.73
N GLN A 48 -0.01 8.10 19.70
CA GLN A 48 -0.98 8.18 20.79
C GLN A 48 -2.12 7.19 20.53
N PRO A 49 -2.41 6.23 21.42
CA PRO A 49 -3.52 5.31 21.25
C PRO A 49 -4.88 6.03 21.24
N VAL A 50 -5.76 5.64 20.32
CA VAL A 50 -7.12 6.19 20.22
C VAL A 50 -8.07 5.39 21.11
N THR A 51 -8.47 5.95 22.25
CA THR A 51 -9.43 5.33 23.18
C THR A 51 -10.87 5.70 22.84
N ASP A 52 -11.84 5.12 23.55
CA ASP A 52 -13.25 5.52 23.42
C ASP A 52 -13.48 6.98 23.81
N GLU A 53 -12.74 7.49 24.80
CA GLU A 53 -12.79 8.90 25.20
C GLU A 53 -12.29 9.81 24.07
N VAL A 54 -11.18 9.43 23.41
CA VAL A 54 -10.64 10.16 22.26
C VAL A 54 -11.62 10.15 21.07
N LEU A 55 -12.29 9.02 20.82
CA LEU A 55 -13.31 8.95 19.76
C LEU A 55 -14.57 9.78 20.09
N GLN A 56 -14.94 9.90 21.36
CA GLN A 56 -16.10 10.69 21.78
C GLN A 56 -15.81 12.19 21.78
N ASN A 57 -14.59 12.58 22.11
CA ASN A 57 -14.16 13.97 22.19
C ASN A 57 -12.77 14.13 21.55
N PRO A 58 -12.69 14.07 20.20
CA PRO A 58 -11.41 14.18 19.50
C PRO A 58 -10.87 15.62 19.59
N SER A 59 -9.56 15.76 19.40
CA SER A 59 -8.96 17.08 19.20
C SER A 59 -9.60 17.80 18.00
N ASP A 60 -9.60 19.13 18.03
CA ASP A 60 -10.06 19.97 16.91
C ASP A 60 -9.26 19.73 15.62
N ALA A 61 -7.98 19.36 15.76
CA ALA A 61 -7.09 19.05 14.65
C ALA A 61 -7.27 17.63 14.07
N ASP A 62 -8.01 16.75 14.74
CA ASP A 62 -8.16 15.36 14.32
C ASP A 62 -9.48 15.09 13.59
N TRP A 63 -9.44 14.10 12.68
CA TRP A 63 -10.57 13.57 11.94
C TRP A 63 -10.57 12.03 12.03
N LEU A 64 -11.06 11.50 13.15
CA LEU A 64 -10.90 10.08 13.51
C LEU A 64 -12.00 9.16 12.96
N GLN A 65 -13.08 9.71 12.42
CA GLN A 65 -14.26 8.98 11.98
C GLN A 65 -14.79 9.54 10.66
N TRP A 66 -15.63 8.78 9.96
CA TRP A 66 -16.20 9.13 8.65
C TRP A 66 -16.70 10.59 8.55
N ARG A 67 -17.35 11.10 9.61
CA ARG A 67 -17.84 12.48 9.70
C ARG A 67 -17.30 13.21 10.94
N ARG A 68 -16.03 12.93 11.27
CA ARG A 68 -15.25 13.41 12.44
C ARG A 68 -15.74 12.87 13.78
N THR A 69 -17.01 13.08 14.12
CA THR A 69 -17.62 12.76 15.43
C THR A 69 -18.86 11.88 15.28
N TYR A 70 -19.28 11.24 16.37
CA TYR A 70 -20.43 10.31 16.38
C TYR A 70 -21.78 10.97 16.09
N ASP A 71 -21.90 12.29 16.25
CA ASP A 71 -23.08 13.07 15.84
C ASP A 71 -23.29 13.08 14.31
N GLY A 72 -22.25 12.73 13.54
CA GLY A 72 -22.31 12.58 12.10
C GLY A 72 -22.44 13.91 11.35
N TRP A 73 -22.02 15.04 11.92
CA TRP A 73 -22.23 16.33 11.26
C TRP A 73 -21.23 16.61 10.14
N GLY A 74 -20.01 16.07 10.22
CA GLY A 74 -18.93 16.40 9.27
C GLY A 74 -18.48 17.85 9.42
N TYR A 75 -18.45 18.35 10.65
CA TYR A 75 -18.10 19.73 11.00
C TYR A 75 -16.71 19.79 11.65
N SER A 76 -15.86 20.69 11.18
CA SER A 76 -14.59 21.05 11.84
C SER A 76 -14.78 22.33 12.67
N PRO A 77 -14.34 22.35 13.94
CA PRO A 77 -14.40 23.54 14.79
C PRO A 77 -13.23 24.52 14.54
N LEU A 78 -12.26 24.17 13.68
CA LEU A 78 -11.16 25.06 13.32
C LEU A 78 -11.67 26.28 12.55
N ASP A 79 -11.16 27.46 12.89
CA ASP A 79 -11.61 28.76 12.37
C ASP A 79 -10.49 29.57 11.71
N GLN A 80 -9.31 28.98 11.49
CA GLN A 80 -8.20 29.65 10.81
C GLN A 80 -8.57 30.06 9.37
N ILE A 81 -9.34 29.23 8.67
CA ILE A 81 -9.88 29.52 7.34
C ILE A 81 -11.31 30.01 7.51
N THR A 82 -11.58 31.23 7.06
CA THR A 82 -12.87 31.92 7.19
C THR A 82 -13.36 32.38 5.81
N ALA A 83 -14.59 32.91 5.75
CA ALA A 83 -15.12 33.49 4.52
C ALA A 83 -14.29 34.69 4.02
N ASP A 84 -13.51 35.34 4.89
CA ASP A 84 -12.74 36.53 4.57
C ASP A 84 -11.34 36.23 4.01
N ASN A 85 -10.85 34.98 4.14
CA ASN A 85 -9.50 34.60 3.70
C ASN A 85 -9.44 33.32 2.86
N VAL A 86 -10.57 32.66 2.58
CA VAL A 86 -10.61 31.40 1.81
C VAL A 86 -10.08 31.56 0.38
N ASP A 87 -10.12 32.77 -0.17
CA ASP A 87 -9.57 33.11 -1.48
C ASP A 87 -8.03 33.14 -1.51
N GLU A 88 -7.37 33.17 -0.35
CA GLU A 88 -5.91 33.08 -0.24
C GLU A 88 -5.38 31.63 -0.24
N LEU A 89 -6.27 30.63 -0.31
CA LEU A 89 -5.87 29.23 -0.30
C LEU A 89 -4.97 28.88 -1.47
N ARG A 90 -3.94 28.10 -1.15
CA ARG A 90 -2.94 27.61 -2.11
C ARG A 90 -2.71 26.13 -1.89
N LEU A 91 -2.45 25.42 -2.99
CA LEU A 91 -2.07 24.02 -2.95
C LEU A 91 -0.77 23.88 -2.15
N VAL A 92 -0.81 23.14 -1.03
CA VAL A 92 0.38 22.85 -0.22
C VAL A 92 1.12 21.63 -0.79
N TRP A 93 0.39 20.53 -1.03
CA TRP A 93 0.91 19.31 -1.63
C TRP A 93 -0.18 18.55 -2.37
N SER A 94 0.22 17.67 -3.29
CA SER A 94 -0.69 16.73 -3.97
C SER A 94 -0.03 15.37 -4.15
N ARG A 95 -0.86 14.31 -4.16
CA ARG A 95 -0.42 12.93 -4.40
C ARG A 95 -1.37 12.20 -5.32
N ALA A 96 -0.80 11.42 -6.22
CA ALA A 96 -1.57 10.55 -7.09
C ALA A 96 -2.11 9.35 -6.30
N LEU A 97 -3.41 9.09 -6.45
CA LEU A 97 -4.03 7.85 -5.99
C LEU A 97 -3.93 6.77 -7.08
N ASN A 98 -4.19 5.52 -6.69
CA ASN A 98 -4.31 4.44 -7.67
C ASN A 98 -5.54 4.70 -8.58
N PRO A 99 -5.51 4.24 -9.85
CA PRO A 99 -6.68 4.31 -10.71
C PRO A 99 -7.91 3.65 -10.08
N GLY A 100 -9.08 4.27 -10.24
CA GLY A 100 -10.34 3.75 -9.74
C GLY A 100 -11.30 4.84 -9.28
N THR A 101 -12.47 4.44 -8.81
CA THR A 101 -13.46 5.35 -8.21
C THR A 101 -13.01 5.76 -6.82
N VAL A 102 -12.98 7.08 -6.56
CA VAL A 102 -12.54 7.64 -5.28
C VAL A 102 -13.76 8.24 -4.58
N GLU A 103 -14.14 7.64 -3.46
CA GLU A 103 -15.18 8.13 -2.54
C GLU A 103 -14.67 8.15 -1.09
N LEU A 104 -13.35 8.09 -0.93
CA LEU A 104 -12.69 8.02 0.36
C LEU A 104 -12.86 9.30 1.16
N ILE A 105 -12.85 9.16 2.48
CA ILE A 105 -12.59 10.25 3.42
C ILE A 105 -11.32 9.88 4.18
N PRO A 106 -10.28 10.72 4.14
CA PRO A 106 -9.06 10.45 4.88
C PRO A 106 -9.34 10.45 6.38
N LEU A 107 -8.67 9.56 7.10
CA LEU A 107 -8.62 9.60 8.56
C LEU A 107 -7.35 10.35 8.97
N VAL A 108 -7.45 11.33 9.85
CA VAL A 108 -6.29 12.11 10.32
C VAL A 108 -6.20 12.02 11.83
N HIS A 109 -5.04 11.59 12.33
CA HIS A 109 -4.75 11.57 13.76
C HIS A 109 -3.31 12.01 14.03
N ALA A 110 -3.14 13.01 14.89
CA ALA A 110 -1.84 13.45 15.38
C ALA A 110 -0.81 13.72 14.26
N GLY A 111 -1.24 14.37 13.18
CA GLY A 111 -0.39 14.73 12.04
C GLY A 111 -0.18 13.63 11.00
N VAL A 112 -0.73 12.43 11.20
CA VAL A 112 -0.70 11.34 10.22
C VAL A 112 -2.03 11.23 9.51
N MET A 113 -2.01 11.20 8.18
CA MET A 113 -3.18 11.00 7.34
C MET A 113 -3.16 9.57 6.74
N TYR A 114 -4.24 8.83 6.97
CA TYR A 114 -4.45 7.48 6.46
C TYR A 114 -5.44 7.52 5.28
N ILE A 115 -5.00 7.02 4.13
CA ILE A 115 -5.69 7.19 2.84
C ILE A 115 -5.94 5.80 2.23
N PRO A 116 -7.20 5.32 2.18
CA PRO A 116 -7.51 4.09 1.47
C PRO A 116 -7.62 4.35 -0.03
N HIS A 117 -6.71 3.76 -0.81
CA HIS A 117 -6.70 3.84 -2.26
C HIS A 117 -7.62 2.77 -2.87
N PRO A 118 -8.10 2.98 -4.11
CA PRO A 118 -8.66 1.90 -4.91
C PRO A 118 -7.69 0.72 -5.04
N GLY A 119 -8.23 -0.50 -5.09
CA GLY A 119 -7.47 -1.72 -5.35
C GLY A 119 -6.76 -2.32 -4.13
N GLY A 120 -7.26 -2.12 -2.92
CA GLY A 120 -6.72 -2.82 -1.73
C GLY A 120 -5.42 -2.23 -1.19
N VAL A 121 -5.20 -0.93 -1.39
CA VAL A 121 -4.02 -0.23 -0.91
C VAL A 121 -4.44 0.79 0.16
N LEU A 122 -3.66 0.88 1.22
CA LEU A 122 -3.85 1.86 2.28
C LEU A 122 -2.49 2.48 2.60
N GLU A 123 -2.43 3.80 2.60
CA GLU A 123 -1.21 4.56 2.85
C GLU A 123 -1.35 5.38 4.12
N ALA A 124 -0.28 5.49 4.89
CA ALA A 124 -0.11 6.56 5.86
C ALA A 124 0.90 7.57 5.33
N VAL A 125 0.56 8.84 5.46
CA VAL A 125 1.38 9.96 5.00
C VAL A 125 1.47 11.02 6.09
N ASP A 126 2.53 11.82 6.06
CA ASP A 126 2.58 13.07 6.83
C ASP A 126 1.49 14.00 6.29
N ALA A 127 0.58 14.47 7.16
CA ALA A 127 -0.56 15.29 6.73
C ALA A 127 -0.14 16.69 6.25
N THR A 128 1.05 17.17 6.64
CA THR A 128 1.55 18.51 6.34
C THR A 128 2.39 18.55 5.07
N THR A 129 3.20 17.52 4.81
CA THR A 129 4.08 17.46 3.63
C THR A 129 3.54 16.53 2.54
N GLY A 130 2.68 15.60 2.92
CA GLY A 130 2.26 14.50 2.06
C GLY A 130 3.31 13.39 1.95
N ASP A 131 4.42 13.39 2.70
CA ASP A 131 5.44 12.35 2.56
C ASP A 131 4.94 10.96 2.97
N LEU A 132 5.32 9.91 2.24
CA LEU A 132 4.92 8.55 2.55
C LEU A 132 5.61 8.08 3.84
N ILE A 133 4.83 7.62 4.81
CA ILE A 133 5.32 6.96 6.01
C ILE A 133 5.37 5.45 5.76
N TRP A 134 4.21 4.84 5.53
CA TRP A 134 4.09 3.42 5.22
C TRP A 134 2.98 3.15 4.22
N ARG A 135 3.04 1.97 3.58
CA ARG A 135 2.02 1.50 2.63
C ARG A 135 1.70 0.03 2.86
N TYR A 136 0.42 -0.27 3.04
CA TYR A 136 -0.14 -1.61 3.00
C TYR A 136 -0.72 -1.91 1.61
N ARG A 137 -0.51 -3.15 1.12
CA ARG A 137 -1.12 -3.67 -0.11
C ARG A 137 -1.69 -5.06 0.19
N LYS A 138 -3.00 -5.25 0.04
CA LYS A 138 -3.63 -6.56 0.17
C LYS A 138 -3.23 -7.48 -0.99
N PHE A 139 -3.18 -6.92 -2.19
CA PHE A 139 -2.83 -7.65 -3.41
C PHE A 139 -1.44 -7.22 -3.91
N PRO A 140 -0.51 -8.17 -4.11
CA PRO A 140 0.74 -7.93 -4.80
C PRO A 140 0.53 -7.29 -6.18
N PRO A 141 1.44 -6.43 -6.66
CA PRO A 141 1.33 -5.81 -7.99
C PRO A 141 1.21 -6.81 -9.14
N GLU A 142 1.78 -8.00 -8.98
CA GLU A 142 1.78 -9.10 -9.96
C GLU A 142 0.42 -9.78 -10.14
N ASP A 143 -0.49 -9.65 -9.17
CA ASP A 143 -1.85 -10.18 -9.25
C ASP A 143 -2.79 -9.32 -10.12
N GLY A 144 -2.29 -8.19 -10.63
CA GLY A 144 -3.03 -7.25 -11.47
C GLY A 144 -4.07 -6.43 -10.69
N PHE A 145 -4.51 -5.32 -11.29
CA PHE A 145 -5.58 -4.49 -10.72
C PHE A 145 -6.92 -5.23 -10.81
N ARG A 146 -7.48 -5.61 -9.66
CA ARG A 146 -8.83 -6.17 -9.58
C ARG A 146 -9.87 -5.06 -9.77
N SER A 147 -10.35 -4.87 -11.00
CA SER A 147 -11.19 -3.74 -11.40
C SER A 147 -12.59 -3.70 -10.78
N ASN A 148 -13.04 -4.78 -10.17
CA ASN A 148 -14.31 -4.89 -9.44
C ASN A 148 -14.18 -4.49 -7.96
N ALA A 149 -13.00 -4.05 -7.54
CA ALA A 149 -12.60 -3.82 -6.15
C ALA A 149 -12.09 -2.39 -5.93
N THR A 150 -12.91 -1.39 -6.23
CA THR A 150 -12.40 -0.01 -6.35
C THR A 150 -12.74 0.91 -5.19
N ILE A 151 -13.79 0.64 -4.42
CA ILE A 151 -14.32 1.63 -3.47
C ILE A 151 -14.08 1.20 -2.04
N THR A 152 -13.38 2.06 -1.29
CA THR A 152 -13.40 2.10 0.17
C THR A 152 -13.66 3.55 0.58
N ARG A 153 -14.80 3.80 1.22
CA ARG A 153 -15.19 5.14 1.69
C ARG A 153 -14.55 5.51 3.03
N ASN A 154 -14.49 4.53 3.93
CA ASN A 154 -14.07 4.76 5.31
C ASN A 154 -13.08 3.68 5.80
N ILE A 155 -12.25 4.10 6.75
CA ILE A 155 -11.46 3.24 7.64
C ILE A 155 -11.74 3.66 9.07
N ALA A 156 -11.36 2.84 10.05
CA ALA A 156 -11.50 3.20 11.45
C ALA A 156 -10.17 3.05 12.19
N ILE A 157 -10.01 3.81 13.28
CA ILE A 157 -8.86 3.73 14.17
C ILE A 157 -9.34 3.43 15.60
N TYR A 158 -8.65 2.55 16.31
CA TYR A 158 -8.84 2.33 17.74
C TYR A 158 -7.57 1.73 18.34
N GLU A 159 -7.23 2.15 19.54
CA GLU A 159 -5.95 1.92 20.18
C GLU A 159 -4.81 2.25 19.20
N ASP A 160 -3.99 1.27 18.84
CA ASP A 160 -2.86 1.36 17.92
C ASP A 160 -3.14 0.72 16.56
N LYS A 161 -4.42 0.57 16.17
CA LYS A 161 -4.80 -0.16 14.95
C LYS A 161 -5.66 0.63 14.00
N ILE A 162 -5.39 0.48 12.71
CA ILE A 162 -6.27 0.85 11.62
C ILE A 162 -7.06 -0.37 11.17
N PHE A 163 -8.39 -0.25 11.18
CA PHE A 163 -9.31 -1.25 10.65
C PHE A 163 -9.70 -0.89 9.23
N TYR A 164 -9.49 -1.84 8.34
CA TYR A 164 -9.69 -1.68 6.91
C TYR A 164 -10.39 -2.91 6.34
N THR A 165 -11.36 -2.69 5.46
CA THR A 165 -11.96 -3.75 4.65
C THR A 165 -11.49 -3.55 3.22
N PRO A 166 -10.42 -4.24 2.77
CA PRO A 166 -9.99 -4.13 1.39
C PRO A 166 -11.15 -4.46 0.45
N PRO A 167 -11.28 -3.72 -0.64
CA PRO A 167 -12.37 -3.97 -1.56
C PRO A 167 -12.22 -5.38 -2.15
N ALA A 168 -13.34 -6.11 -2.21
CA ALA A 168 -13.50 -7.42 -2.83
C ALA A 168 -12.57 -8.56 -2.37
N ASP A 169 -11.96 -8.48 -1.18
CA ASP A 169 -11.22 -9.63 -0.59
C ASP A 169 -12.07 -10.44 0.40
N GLY A 170 -13.09 -9.83 1.00
CA GLY A 170 -13.96 -10.48 1.99
C GLY A 170 -13.41 -10.47 3.43
N PHE A 171 -12.37 -9.67 3.70
CA PHE A 171 -11.72 -9.61 5.00
C PHE A 171 -11.92 -8.26 5.70
N LEU A 172 -11.96 -8.32 7.04
CA LEU A 172 -11.62 -7.21 7.91
C LEU A 172 -10.17 -7.39 8.34
N VAL A 173 -9.34 -6.38 8.10
CA VAL A 173 -7.91 -6.37 8.42
C VAL A 173 -7.67 -5.31 9.49
N ALA A 174 -6.88 -5.68 10.51
CA ALA A 174 -6.33 -4.75 11.48
C ALA A 174 -4.83 -4.57 11.21
N LEU A 175 -4.44 -3.35 10.89
CA LEU A 175 -3.06 -2.95 10.68
C LEU A 175 -2.55 -2.18 11.88
N ASP A 176 -1.28 -2.34 12.23
CA ASP A 176 -0.62 -1.45 13.18
C ASP A 176 -0.56 -0.04 12.58
N ALA A 177 -1.08 0.96 13.29
CA ALA A 177 -1.15 2.33 12.78
C ALA A 177 0.23 2.96 12.56
N ARG A 178 1.27 2.42 13.22
CA ARG A 178 2.63 2.99 13.19
C ARG A 178 3.41 2.60 11.95
N ASP A 179 3.25 1.38 11.47
CA ASP A 179 4.06 0.83 10.38
C ASP A 179 3.25 0.11 9.28
N GLY A 180 1.94 -0.04 9.45
CA GLY A 180 1.06 -0.69 8.49
C GLY A 180 1.17 -2.21 8.47
N SER A 181 1.88 -2.83 9.42
CA SER A 181 1.98 -4.29 9.53
C SER A 181 0.64 -4.92 9.91
N VAL A 182 0.35 -6.11 9.38
CA VAL A 182 -0.89 -6.83 9.71
C VAL A 182 -0.79 -7.38 11.12
N VAL A 183 -1.67 -6.92 12.02
CA VAL A 183 -1.82 -7.47 13.37
C VAL A 183 -2.68 -8.72 13.32
N TRP A 184 -3.81 -8.64 12.61
CA TRP A 184 -4.68 -9.78 12.33
C TRP A 184 -5.58 -9.49 11.12
N GLU A 185 -6.13 -10.56 10.54
CA GLU A 185 -7.21 -10.48 9.56
C GLU A 185 -8.29 -11.51 9.88
N THR A 186 -9.53 -11.21 9.53
CA THR A 186 -10.68 -12.10 9.72
C THR A 186 -11.54 -12.09 8.47
N GLN A 187 -11.84 -13.28 7.95
CA GLN A 187 -12.79 -13.42 6.85
C GLN A 187 -14.20 -13.13 7.39
N ILE A 188 -14.84 -12.09 6.85
CA ILE A 188 -16.19 -11.66 7.22
C ILE A 188 -17.23 -12.03 6.17
N VAL A 189 -16.78 -12.32 4.94
CA VAL A 189 -17.59 -12.72 3.79
C VAL A 189 -16.77 -13.68 2.93
N ASP A 190 -17.41 -14.69 2.34
CA ASP A 190 -16.78 -15.51 1.32
C ASP A 190 -16.92 -14.81 -0.04
N PRO A 191 -15.83 -14.28 -0.63
CA PRO A 191 -15.92 -13.50 -1.88
C PRO A 191 -16.38 -14.35 -3.07
N GLU A 192 -16.10 -15.66 -3.08
CA GLU A 192 -16.47 -16.56 -4.16
C GLU A 192 -17.96 -16.95 -4.07
N ARG A 193 -18.43 -17.24 -2.85
CA ARG A 193 -19.82 -17.61 -2.61
C ARG A 193 -20.77 -16.41 -2.64
N ASP A 194 -20.42 -15.36 -1.90
CA ASP A 194 -21.34 -14.27 -1.59
C ASP A 194 -21.23 -13.11 -2.58
N ARG A 195 -20.07 -12.96 -3.24
CA ARG A 195 -19.78 -11.89 -4.20
C ARG A 195 -20.11 -10.47 -3.69
N ALA A 196 -20.13 -10.30 -2.36
CA ALA A 196 -20.43 -9.05 -1.70
C ALA A 196 -19.17 -8.20 -1.54
N THR A 197 -19.35 -6.89 -1.52
CA THR A 197 -18.28 -5.89 -1.39
C THR A 197 -18.46 -5.08 -0.10
N HIS A 198 -17.40 -4.40 0.35
CA HIS A 198 -17.40 -3.61 1.58
C HIS A 198 -17.09 -2.12 1.29
N PRO A 199 -17.94 -1.42 0.53
CA PRO A 199 -17.61 -0.07 0.07
C PRO A 199 -17.67 0.96 1.20
N SER A 200 -18.48 0.74 2.24
CA SER A 200 -18.71 1.71 3.31
C SER A 200 -17.58 1.78 4.33
N GLY A 201 -16.83 0.69 4.53
CA GLY A 201 -15.79 0.60 5.57
C GLY A 201 -16.31 0.35 6.98
N PRO A 202 -15.41 0.10 7.94
CA PRO A 202 -15.77 -0.14 9.34
C PRO A 202 -16.00 1.15 10.12
N ILE A 203 -16.67 1.04 11.27
CA ILE A 203 -16.69 2.04 12.36
C ILE A 203 -16.33 1.35 13.67
N VAL A 204 -15.89 2.12 14.66
CA VAL A 204 -15.63 1.62 16.02
C VAL A 204 -16.67 2.22 16.96
N VAL A 205 -17.22 1.42 17.86
CA VAL A 205 -18.10 1.87 18.95
C VAL A 205 -17.81 1.03 20.20
N LYS A 206 -17.38 1.67 21.30
CA LYS A 206 -17.11 0.99 22.59
C LYS A 206 -16.11 -0.17 22.43
N GLY A 207 -15.00 0.11 21.76
CA GLY A 207 -13.97 -0.86 21.41
C GLY A 207 -14.41 -2.03 20.51
N LYS A 208 -15.59 -1.95 19.88
CA LYS A 208 -16.06 -2.96 18.92
C LYS A 208 -15.99 -2.40 17.51
N VAL A 209 -15.45 -3.19 16.59
CA VAL A 209 -15.42 -2.86 15.16
C VAL A 209 -16.70 -3.39 14.52
N LEU A 210 -17.45 -2.50 13.87
CA LEU A 210 -18.66 -2.84 13.12
C LEU A 210 -18.40 -2.57 11.65
N THR A 211 -18.79 -3.50 10.79
CA THR A 211 -18.73 -3.32 9.34
C THR A 211 -19.94 -3.95 8.68
N GLY A 212 -20.42 -3.31 7.61
CA GLY A 212 -21.51 -3.80 6.79
C GLY A 212 -20.99 -4.28 5.44
N ARG A 213 -21.85 -4.95 4.68
CA ARG A 213 -21.56 -5.42 3.32
C ARG A 213 -22.64 -4.98 2.34
N SER A 214 -22.30 -4.92 1.05
CA SER A 214 -23.28 -4.75 -0.01
C SER A 214 -24.12 -6.03 -0.19
N CYS A 215 -25.34 -5.86 -0.70
CA CYS A 215 -26.28 -6.96 -0.95
C CYS A 215 -26.19 -7.53 -2.37
N GLN A 216 -25.39 -6.93 -3.25
CA GLN A 216 -25.38 -7.24 -4.67
C GLN A 216 -24.14 -8.06 -5.04
N PRO A 217 -24.32 -9.27 -5.60
CA PRO A 217 -23.24 -10.02 -6.24
C PRO A 217 -22.59 -9.17 -7.34
N GLY A 218 -21.38 -8.66 -7.10
CA GLY A 218 -20.63 -7.84 -8.07
C GLY A 218 -21.02 -6.36 -8.16
N GLY A 219 -21.41 -5.73 -7.04
CA GLY A 219 -21.90 -4.36 -7.02
C GLY A 219 -21.00 -3.30 -7.69
N ALA A 220 -21.58 -2.61 -8.67
CA ALA A 220 -21.35 -1.20 -8.96
C ALA A 220 -22.71 -0.56 -9.30
N LEU A 221 -22.88 0.72 -8.93
CA LEU A 221 -24.01 1.63 -9.13
C LEU A 221 -25.04 1.66 -7.98
N ILE A 222 -25.10 2.78 -7.24
CA ILE A 222 -25.72 4.03 -7.71
C ILE A 222 -24.83 5.19 -7.27
#